data_AF-A0A2D6RKP5-F1
#
_entry.id   AF-A0A2D6RKP5-F1
#
_cell.length_a   1.000
_cell.length_b   1.000
_cell.length_c   1.000
_cell.angle_alpha   90.00
_cell.angle_beta   90.00
_cell.angle_gamma   90.00
#
_symmetry.space_group_name_H-M   'P 1'
#
loop_
_entity.id
_entity.type
_entity.pdbx_description
1 polymer ?
#
loop_
_entity_poly.entity_id
_entity_poly.type
_entity_poly.pdbx_seq_one_letter_code
_entity_poly.pdbx_strand_id
1 'polypeptide(L)' 'GSHGRLDSNIKFKDNDQLNNLIFRIARATGESISEQNPMMNVTFQGFAISATLGVAGSSSRLVMTRL' A
#
# COMPACT_ATOMS: atom_id res chain seq x y z
N GLY A 1 -25.94 -4.79 -9.35
CA GLY A 1 -25.98 -3.34 -9.06
C GLY A 1 -24.57 -2.87 -8.85
N SER A 2 -24.01 -2.10 -9.78
CA SER A 2 -22.65 -1.59 -9.70
C SER A 2 -22.60 -0.45 -8.69
N HIS A 3 -22.28 -0.77 -7.44
CA HIS A 3 -21.72 0.25 -6.55
C HIS A 3 -20.40 0.68 -7.20
N GLY A 4 -20.41 1.86 -7.83
CA GLY A 4 -19.25 2.45 -8.49
C GLY A 4 -18.14 2.77 -7.48
N ARG A 5 -17.10 3.49 -7.94
CA ARG A 5 -16.04 3.96 -7.05
C ARG A 5 -16.63 4.74 -5.87
N LEU A 6 -16.43 4.23 -4.66
CA LEU A 6 -16.78 4.89 -3.40
C LEU A 6 -15.49 5.35 -2.73
N ASP A 7 -15.41 6.64 -2.41
CA ASP A 7 -14.28 7.17 -1.65
C ASP A 7 -14.53 6.98 -0.15
N SER A 8 -13.50 6.56 0.57
CA SER A 8 -13.56 6.44 2.04
C SER A 8 -13.30 7.78 2.72
N ASN A 9 -13.68 7.90 4.00
CA ASN A 9 -13.31 9.04 4.85
C ASN A 9 -11.86 8.96 5.39
N ILE A 10 -11.13 7.88 5.12
CA ILE A 10 -9.72 7.72 5.52
C ILE A 10 -8.86 8.55 4.57
N LYS A 11 -8.05 9.44 5.15
CA LYS A 11 -7.13 10.32 4.42
C LYS A 11 -5.73 10.18 4.98
N PHE A 12 -4.74 10.15 4.09
CA PHE A 12 -3.33 10.27 4.42
C PHE A 12 -2.89 11.69 4.08
N LYS A 13 -2.27 12.39 5.04
CA LYS A 13 -1.87 13.80 4.86
C LYS A 13 -0.59 13.94 4.06
N ASP A 14 0.27 12.93 4.15
CA ASP A 14 1.62 12.93 3.60
C ASP A 14 2.07 11.50 3.27
N ASN A 15 3.21 11.41 2.59
CA ASN A 15 3.82 10.15 2.22
C ASN A 15 4.20 9.31 3.45
N ASP A 16 4.63 9.93 4.54
CA ASP A 16 5.13 9.25 5.72
C ASP A 16 4.05 8.43 6.41
N GLN A 17 2.82 8.96 6.48
CA GLN A 17 1.68 8.23 7.03
C GLN A 17 1.35 6.97 6.22
N LEU A 18 1.34 7.07 4.90
CA LEU A 18 1.07 5.91 4.05
C LEU A 18 2.27 4.95 3.98
N ASN A 19 3.51 5.45 3.97
CA ASN A 19 4.72 4.64 4.07
C ASN A 19 4.72 3.80 5.36
N ASN A 20 4.36 4.40 6.50
CA ASN A 20 4.25 3.69 7.77
C ASN A 20 3.23 2.54 7.72
N LEU A 21 2.10 2.73 7.03
CA LEU A 21 1.14 1.66 6.80
C LEU A 21 1.74 0.55 5.92
N ILE A 22 2.41 0.93 4.83
CA ILE A 22 3.05 -0.02 3.90
C ILE A 22 4.12 -0.84 4.62
N PHE A 23 4.96 -0.23 5.46
CA PHE A 23 5.96 -0.96 6.26
C PHE A 23 5.33 -1.96 7.23
N ARG A 24 4.19 -1.61 7.85
CA ARG A 24 3.46 -2.53 8.72
C ARG A 24 2.87 -3.70 7.95
N ILE A 25 2.33 -3.45 6.75
CA ILE A 25 1.83 -4.49 5.87
C ILE A 25 2.98 -5.40 5.46
N ALA A 26 4.09 -4.86 4.95
CA ALA A 26 5.26 -5.63 4.55
C ALA A 26 5.76 -6.54 5.68
N ARG A 27 5.89 -6.01 6.90
CA ARG A 27 6.24 -6.80 8.08
C ARG A 27 5.23 -7.91 8.38
N ALA A 28 3.94 -7.65 8.23
CA ALA A 28 2.89 -8.63 8.48
C ALA A 28 2.84 -9.72 7.40
N THR A 29 3.23 -9.41 6.17
CA THR A 29 3.26 -10.36 5.04
C THR A 29 4.61 -11.09 4.91
N GLY A 30 5.61 -10.71 5.70
CA GLY A 30 6.97 -11.26 5.60
C GLY A 30 7.78 -10.69 4.43
N GLU A 31 7.30 -9.62 3.81
CA GLU A 31 7.95 -8.95 2.69
C GLU A 31 8.94 -7.88 3.18
N SER A 32 9.97 -7.63 2.38
CA SER A 32 10.96 -6.59 2.64
C SER A 32 10.83 -5.45 1.64
N ILE A 33 10.54 -4.26 2.14
CA ILE A 33 10.45 -3.02 1.36
C ILE A 33 11.40 -1.98 1.95
N SER A 34 12.08 -1.23 1.10
CA SER A 34 13.06 -0.20 1.50
C SER A 34 13.11 0.93 0.48
N GLU A 35 13.88 1.98 0.71
CA GLU A 35 14.03 3.03 -0.31
C GLU A 35 14.75 2.53 -1.58
N GLN A 36 15.63 1.54 -1.44
CA GLN A 36 16.34 0.91 -2.57
C GLN A 36 15.45 -0.11 -3.30
N ASN A 37 14.50 -0.72 -2.59
CA ASN A 37 13.46 -1.58 -3.15
C ASN A 37 12.08 -1.09 -2.70
N PRO A 38 11.56 0.01 -3.29
CA PRO A 38 10.39 0.71 -2.78
C PRO A 38 9.08 0.06 -3.21
N MET A 39 9.10 -1.13 -3.79
CA MET A 39 7.92 -1.79 -4.33
C MET A 39 7.70 -3.14 -3.65
N MET A 40 6.43 -3.49 -3.44
CA MET A 40 6.01 -4.78 -2.90
C MET A 40 4.78 -5.25 -3.66
N ASN A 41 4.76 -6.53 -4.04
CA ASN A 41 3.60 -7.22 -4.58
C ASN A 41 3.47 -8.55 -3.86
N VAL A 42 2.35 -8.78 -3.17
CA VAL A 42 2.17 -9.98 -2.34
C VAL A 42 0.70 -10.40 -2.31
N THR A 43 0.48 -11.71 -2.19
CA THR A 43 -0.84 -12.27 -1.90
C THR A 43 -0.92 -12.61 -0.42
N PHE A 44 -1.86 -12.01 0.31
CA PHE A 44 -2.03 -12.23 1.74
C PHE A 44 -3.50 -12.30 2.12
N GLN A 45 -3.90 -13.37 2.80
CA GLN A 45 -5.27 -13.59 3.31
C GLN A 45 -6.38 -13.36 2.25
N GLY A 46 -6.17 -13.80 1.01
CA GLY A 46 -7.14 -13.63 -0.08
C GLY A 46 -7.16 -12.24 -0.72
N PHE A 47 -6.14 -11.42 -0.51
CA PHE A 47 -5.94 -10.15 -1.21
C PHE A 47 -4.64 -10.16 -2.00
N ALA A 48 -4.68 -9.67 -3.24
CA ALA A 48 -3.50 -9.22 -3.96
C ALA A 48 -3.20 -7.77 -3.56
N ILE A 49 -2.05 -7.54 -2.96
CA ILE A 49 -1.60 -6.26 -2.43
C ILE A 49 -0.42 -5.77 -3.26
N SER A 50 -0.52 -4.55 -3.79
CA SER A 50 0.56 -3.84 -4.47
C SER A 50 0.83 -2.53 -3.76
N ALA A 51 2.08 -2.28 -3.38
CA ALA A 51 2.48 -1.09 -2.65
C ALA A 51 3.75 -0.46 -3.23
N THR A 52 3.84 0.86 -3.14
CA THR A 52 5.03 1.63 -3.51
C THR A 52 5.29 2.69 -2.44
N LEU A 53 6.51 2.72 -1.89
CA LEU A 53 6.94 3.77 -0.98
C LEU A 53 7.13 5.09 -1.73
N GLY A 54 6.73 6.18 -1.09
CA GLY A 54 7.04 7.51 -1.56
C GLY A 54 8.46 7.87 -1.15
N VAL A 55 9.37 7.97 -2.13
CA VAL A 55 10.79 8.31 -1.95
C VAL A 55 11.20 9.40 -2.95
N ALA A 56 12.12 10.29 -2.55
CA ALA A 56 12.71 11.33 -3.42
C ALA A 56 11.68 12.16 -4.24
N GLY A 57 10.55 12.52 -3.63
CA GLY A 57 9.47 13.29 -4.29
C GLY A 57 8.41 12.44 -4.98
N SER A 58 8.58 11.12 -5.06
CA SER A 58 7.53 10.20 -5.52
C SER A 58 6.45 10.04 -4.44
N SER A 59 5.19 9.91 -4.87
CA SER A 59 4.07 9.66 -3.95
C SER A 59 4.00 8.19 -3.56
N SER A 60 3.64 7.92 -2.31
CA SER A 60 3.34 6.55 -1.89
C SER A 60 2.00 6.08 -2.43
N ARG A 61 1.87 4.78 -2.67
CA ARG A 61 0.67 4.17 -3.23
C ARG A 61 0.44 2.79 -2.63
N LEU A 62 -0.82 2.48 -2.34
CA LEU A 62 -1.27 1.15 -1.92
C LEU A 62 -2.53 0.79 -2.72
N VAL A 63 -2.55 -0.40 -3.29
CA VAL A 63 -3.69 -0.99 -3.98
C VAL A 63 -3.91 -2.38 -3.41
N MET A 64 -5.16 -2.71 -3.07
CA MET A 64 -5.54 -4.03 -2.60
C MET A 64 -6.75 -4.51 -3.39
N THR A 65 -6.64 -5.70 -3.96
CA THR A 65 -7.70 -6.34 -4.73
C THR A 65 -8.07 -7.64 -4.05
N ARG A 66 -9.36 -7.84 -3.75
CA ARG A 66 -9.86 -9.11 -3.23
C ARG A 66 -9.81 -10.18 -4.33
N LEU A 67 -9.33 -11.37 -3.99
CA LEU A 67 -9.31 -12.56 -4.84
C LEU A 67 -10.59 -13.39 -4.70
#